data_AF-A0A7I7XUH2-F1
#
_entry.id   AF-A0A7I7XUH2-F1
#
_cell.length_a   1.000
_cell.length_b   1.000
_cell.length_c   1.000
_cell.angle_alpha   90.00
_cell.angle_beta   90.00
_cell.angle_gamma   90.00
#
_symmetry.space_group_name_H-M   'P 1'
#
loop_
_entity.id
_entity.type
_entity.pdbx_description
1 polymer ?
#
loop_
_entity_poly.entity_id
_entity_poly.type
_entity_poly.pdbx_seq_one_letter_code
_entity_poly.pdbx_strand_id
1 'polypeptide(L)' 'MIAATLVLAALAGAPSATAEAPFRNCTEAKQAGHYNIPQGSDYYWSGGDRDGDGIACEA' A
#
# COMPACT_ATOMS: atom_id res chain seq x y z
N MET A 1 36.76 27.74 4.05
CA MET A 1 36.54 27.79 2.59
C MET A 1 35.75 26.56 2.21
N ILE A 2 34.51 26.75 1.71
CA ILE A 2 33.65 25.82 0.94
C ILE A 2 33.23 24.54 1.73
N ALA A 3 31.97 24.12 1.85
CA ALA A 3 30.86 24.19 0.93
C ALA A 3 29.53 24.13 1.69
N ALA A 4 28.60 25.03 1.34
CA ALA A 4 27.19 24.81 1.58
C ALA A 4 26.69 23.85 0.49
N THR A 5 26.36 22.62 0.88
CA THR A 5 25.61 21.69 0.02
C THR A 5 24.25 21.42 0.66
N LEU A 6 23.28 22.24 0.26
CA LEU A 6 21.86 21.88 0.27
C LEU A 6 21.59 20.95 -0.91
N VAL A 7 20.47 20.21 -0.85
CA VAL A 7 19.94 19.20 -1.80
C VAL A 7 20.35 17.78 -1.38
N LEU A 8 19.46 16.87 -0.98
CA LEU A 8 18.35 16.36 -1.78
C LEU A 8 17.30 15.56 -0.94
N ALA A 9 16.04 15.67 -1.39
CA ALA A 9 14.93 14.71 -1.28
C ALA A 9 14.29 14.43 0.10
N ALA A 10 13.17 15.14 0.31
CA ALA A 10 11.83 14.59 0.54
C ALA A 10 11.69 13.25 1.29
N LEU A 11 10.98 13.34 2.41
CA LEU A 11 10.31 12.24 3.08
C LEU A 11 9.48 11.41 2.09
N ALA A 12 9.56 10.08 2.20
CA ALA A 12 8.42 9.17 2.32
C ALA A 12 8.83 7.74 1.96
N GLY A 13 9.65 7.10 2.81
CA GLY A 13 9.45 5.67 3.02
C GLY A 13 8.29 5.56 4.00
N ALA A 14 7.06 5.53 3.50
CA ALA A 14 5.90 5.19 4.32
C ALA A 14 6.20 3.86 5.04
N PRO A 15 5.76 3.66 6.28
CA PRO A 15 5.84 2.34 6.89
C PRO A 15 5.17 1.39 5.91
N SER A 16 5.94 0.44 5.35
CA SER A 16 5.34 -0.71 4.69
C SER A 16 4.53 -1.37 5.77
N ALA A 17 3.23 -1.11 5.76
CA ALA A 17 2.28 -1.76 6.60
C ALA A 17 2.39 -3.24 6.24
N THR A 18 3.19 -3.98 7.01
CA THR A 18 2.90 -5.37 7.34
C THR A 18 1.61 -5.32 8.16
N ALA A 19 0.53 -4.89 7.52
CA ALA A 19 -0.80 -5.14 7.97
C ALA A 19 -0.96 -6.64 7.78
N GLU A 20 -1.01 -7.36 8.89
CA GLU A 20 -1.65 -8.66 8.94
C GLU A 20 -2.89 -8.58 8.06
N ALA A 21 -2.97 -9.40 7.01
CA ALA A 21 -3.91 -9.17 5.91
C ALA A 21 -5.32 -8.91 6.48
N PRO A 22 -5.92 -7.73 6.23
CA PRO A 22 -7.15 -7.30 6.89
C PRO A 22 -8.33 -8.20 6.55
N PHE A 23 -8.20 -8.95 5.46
CA PHE A 23 -9.12 -9.96 5.01
C PHE A 23 -8.36 -11.23 4.65
N ARG A 24 -9.02 -12.38 4.82
CA ARG A 24 -8.45 -13.68 4.41
C ARG A 24 -8.29 -13.79 2.90
N ASN A 25 -9.11 -13.08 2.14
CA ASN A 25 -9.11 -13.04 0.68
C ASN A 25 -9.97 -11.88 0.17
N CYS A 26 -9.88 -11.61 -1.14
CA CYS A 26 -10.69 -10.58 -1.78
C CYS A 26 -12.20 -10.83 -1.75
N THR A 27 -12.66 -12.06 -1.58
CA THR A 27 -14.10 -12.34 -1.44
C THR A 27 -14.64 -11.75 -0.14
N GLU A 28 -13.92 -11.95 0.96
CA GLU A 28 -14.27 -11.38 2.27
C GLU A 28 -14.19 -9.85 2.25
N ALA A 29 -13.16 -9.28 1.61
CA ALA A 29 -13.03 -7.84 1.41
C ALA A 29 -14.21 -7.26 0.62
N LYS A 30 -14.57 -7.89 -0.50
CA LYS A 30 -15.71 -7.47 -1.35
C LYS A 30 -17.05 -7.62 -0.62
N GLN A 31 -17.22 -8.67 0.18
CA GLN A 31 -18.41 -8.85 1.03
C GLN A 31 -18.53 -7.74 2.09
N ALA A 32 -17.40 -7.27 2.62
CA ALA A 32 -17.32 -6.12 3.50
C ALA A 32 -17.45 -4.77 2.74
N GLY A 33 -17.52 -4.79 1.41
CA GLY A 33 -17.64 -3.60 0.57
C GLY A 33 -16.31 -2.93 0.20
N HIS A 34 -15.18 -3.58 0.46
CA HIS A 34 -13.86 -3.11 0.07
C HIS A 34 -13.46 -3.69 -1.29
N TYR A 35 -13.30 -2.81 -2.27
CA TYR A 35 -12.87 -3.11 -3.64
C TYR A 35 -11.92 -2.02 -4.13
N ASN A 36 -11.06 -2.36 -5.09
CA ASN A 36 -10.05 -1.43 -5.67
C ASN A 36 -9.22 -0.75 -4.57
N ILE A 37 -8.62 -1.55 -3.69
CA ILE A 37 -7.96 -1.08 -2.49
C ILE A 37 -6.54 -0.61 -2.84
N PRO A 38 -6.24 0.71 -2.84
CA PRO A 38 -4.92 1.18 -3.23
C PRO A 38 -3.88 0.88 -2.16
N GLN A 39 -2.59 0.77 -2.55
CA GLN A 39 -1.44 0.59 -1.65
C GLN A 39 -1.37 1.54 -0.45
N GLY A 40 -1.96 2.73 -0.57
CA GLY A 40 -2.05 3.70 0.53
C GLY A 40 -3.23 3.49 1.49
N SER A 41 -4.05 2.47 1.28
CA SER A 41 -5.18 2.14 2.15
C SER A 41 -4.73 1.26 3.31
N ASP A 42 -5.33 1.47 4.48
CA ASP A 42 -5.18 0.56 5.63
C ASP A 42 -5.67 -0.87 5.33
N TYR A 43 -6.49 -1.01 4.29
CA TYR A 43 -7.02 -2.29 3.84
C TYR A 43 -6.13 -2.98 2.80
N TYR A 44 -5.00 -2.39 2.39
CA TYR A 44 -4.13 -3.00 1.39
C TYR A 44 -3.29 -4.11 2.00
N TRP A 45 -3.17 -5.22 1.28
CA TRP A 45 -2.19 -6.25 1.57
C TRP A 45 -1.67 -6.87 0.28
N SER A 46 -0.39 -7.24 0.28
CA SER A 46 0.28 -7.84 -0.88
C SER A 46 -0.33 -9.15 -1.37
N GLY A 47 -1.07 -9.86 -0.50
CA GLY A 47 -1.79 -11.08 -0.90
C GLY A 47 -3.09 -10.80 -1.68
N GLY A 48 -3.61 -9.57 -1.65
CA GLY A 48 -4.82 -9.16 -2.36
C GLY A 48 -4.52 -8.55 -3.73
N ASP A 49 -3.28 -8.13 -3.95
CA ASP A 49 -2.73 -7.55 -5.17
C ASP A 49 -1.85 -8.60 -5.86
N ARG A 50 -2.49 -9.46 -6.68
CA ARG A 50 -1.84 -10.66 -7.22
C ARG A 50 -0.89 -10.34 -8.37
N ASP A 51 -1.19 -9.31 -9.13
CA ASP A 51 -0.43 -8.83 -10.27
C ASP A 51 0.58 -7.74 -9.88
N GLY A 52 0.46 -7.17 -8.67
CA GLY A 52 1.46 -6.26 -8.09
C GLY A 52 1.38 -4.86 -8.69
N ASP A 53 0.21 -4.45 -9.17
CA ASP A 53 -0.02 -3.15 -9.81
C ASP A 53 -0.24 -2.02 -8.79
N GLY A 54 -0.39 -2.40 -7.51
CA GLY A 54 -0.62 -1.50 -6.39
C GLY A 54 -2.08 -1.34 -6.01
N ILE A 55 -2.99 -2.12 -6.59
CA ILE A 55 -4.42 -2.16 -6.27
C ILE A 55 -4.80 -3.58 -5.83
N ALA A 56 -5.08 -3.75 -4.54
CA ALA A 56 -5.58 -5.02 -4.03
C ALA A 56 -7.08 -5.19 -4.30
N CYS A 57 -7.48 -6.43 -4.61
CA CYS A 57 -8.88 -6.85 -4.72
C CYS A 57 -9.72 -5.98 -5.66
N GLU A 58 -9.21 -5.80 -6.88
CA GLU A 58 -9.92 -5.18 -7.98
C GLU A 58 -11.29 -5.82 -8.22
N ALA A 59 -12.27 -4.99 -8.59
CA ALA A 59 -13.69 -5.34 -8.71
C ALA A 59 -13.96 -6.52 -9.66
#